data_AF-A0A1G0Z456-F1
#
_entry.id   AF-A0A1G0Z456-F1
#
_cell.length_a   1.000
_cell.length_b   1.000
_cell.length_c   1.000
_cell.angle_alpha   90.00
_cell.angle_beta   90.00
_cell.angle_gamma   90.00
#
_symmetry.space_group_name_H-M   'P 1'
#
loop_
_entity.id
_entity.type
_entity.pdbx_description
1 polymer ?
#
loop_
_entity_poly.entity_id
_entity_poly.type
_entity_poly.pdbx_seq_one_letter_code
_entity_poly.pdbx_strand_id
1 'polypeptide(L)'
;MAKSLRSVYIQIPQEEKSRMFSYDQMPWYIQAYALGFAVMLLMNSYYCAKLKCRPFLLGYELCSGAYMLMFMFAYWNPMLRERLCLYNILPFILILCLDIYFSTWGDIRELGAVLPETSKEELEFAKAFSVLLASPAYVVAALLAWDIAEPYLVS
;
A
#
# COMPACT_ATOMS: atom_id res chain seq x y z
N MET A 1 -37.24 -14.38 -31.25
CA MET A 1 -37.83 -13.23 -30.53
C MET A 1 -37.28 -13.24 -29.10
N ALA A 2 -36.01 -12.85 -28.92
CA ALA A 2 -35.34 -12.80 -27.62
C ALA A 2 -35.19 -11.32 -27.24
N LYS A 3 -35.99 -10.85 -26.29
CA LYS A 3 -35.82 -9.52 -25.70
C LYS A 3 -34.49 -9.53 -24.94
N SER A 4 -33.54 -8.80 -25.50
CA SER A 4 -32.25 -8.46 -24.91
C SER A 4 -32.41 -8.06 -23.44
N LEU A 5 -31.79 -8.84 -22.55
CA LEU A 5 -31.66 -8.55 -21.12
C LEU A 5 -30.76 -7.33 -20.82
N ARG A 6 -30.31 -6.57 -21.83
CA ARG A 6 -29.49 -5.35 -21.65
C ARG A 6 -30.26 -4.15 -21.05
N SER A 7 -31.59 -4.21 -20.94
CA SER A 7 -32.38 -3.04 -20.50
C SER A 7 -32.62 -2.97 -18.99
N VAL A 8 -32.00 -3.83 -18.18
CA VAL A 8 -32.11 -3.80 -16.71
C VAL A 8 -30.73 -3.65 -16.05
N TYR A 9 -29.81 -2.95 -16.72
CA TYR A 9 -28.81 -2.22 -15.97
C TYR A 9 -29.46 -0.91 -15.56
N ILE A 10 -29.96 -0.90 -14.31
CA ILE A 10 -30.30 0.33 -13.61
C ILE A 10 -29.13 1.28 -13.85
N GLN A 11 -29.38 2.34 -14.63
CA GLN A 11 -28.49 3.48 -14.70
C GLN A 11 -28.52 4.10 -13.31
N ILE A 12 -27.70 3.59 -12.40
CA ILE A 12 -27.41 4.26 -11.14
C ILE A 12 -26.82 5.60 -11.55
N PRO A 13 -27.48 6.73 -11.24
CA PRO A 13 -26.96 8.06 -11.56
C PRO A 13 -25.54 8.18 -11.02
N GLN A 14 -24.62 8.84 -11.74
CA GLN A 14 -23.26 9.06 -11.23
C GLN A 14 -23.25 9.75 -9.85
N GLU A 15 -24.30 10.53 -9.54
CA GLU A 15 -24.52 11.12 -8.22
C GLU A 15 -24.78 10.09 -7.09
N GLU A 16 -25.29 8.90 -7.41
CA GLU A 16 -25.46 7.82 -6.42
C GLU A 16 -24.18 7.01 -6.22
N LYS A 17 -23.36 6.84 -7.28
CA LYS A 17 -22.00 6.29 -7.13
C LYS A 17 -21.10 7.20 -6.28
N SER A 18 -21.20 8.52 -6.44
CA SER A 18 -20.46 9.46 -5.59
C SER A 18 -20.95 9.48 -4.14
N ARG A 19 -22.25 9.21 -3.90
CA ARG A 19 -22.79 9.08 -2.53
C ARG A 19 -22.46 7.75 -1.85
N MET A 20 -22.37 6.64 -2.58
CA MET A 20 -21.98 5.34 -2.00
C MET A 20 -20.51 5.27 -1.56
N PHE A 21 -19.66 6.16 -2.08
CA PHE A 21 -18.25 6.31 -1.71
C PHE A 21 -17.93 7.69 -1.10
N SER A 22 -18.90 8.36 -0.49
CA SER A 22 -18.67 9.56 0.33
C SER A 22 -18.01 9.15 1.66
N TYR A 23 -16.74 8.73 1.56
CA TYR A 23 -15.79 8.80 2.65
C TYR A 23 -14.98 10.09 2.46
N ASP A 24 -15.66 11.23 2.47
CA ASP A 24 -15.03 12.55 2.27
C ASP A 24 -13.98 12.88 3.35
N GLN A 25 -13.93 12.08 4.41
CA GLN A 25 -12.94 12.16 5.47
C GLN A 25 -12.40 10.78 5.84
N MET A 26 -11.07 10.68 5.90
CA MET A 26 -10.36 9.53 6.44
C MET A 26 -10.80 9.28 7.89
N PRO A 27 -11.27 8.07 8.26
CA PRO A 27 -11.67 7.80 9.63
C PRO A 27 -10.53 8.03 10.62
N TRP A 28 -10.83 8.54 11.82
CA TRP A 28 -9.83 8.92 12.81
C TRP A 28 -8.86 7.79 13.18
N TYR A 29 -9.32 6.54 13.20
CA TYR A 29 -8.49 5.38 13.52
C TYR A 29 -7.52 5.03 12.38
N ILE A 30 -7.90 5.30 11.12
CA ILE A 30 -7.01 5.19 9.97
C ILE A 30 -5.99 6.34 10.00
N GLN A 31 -6.38 7.56 10.38
CA GLN A 31 -5.44 8.67 10.57
C GLN A 31 -4.41 8.35 11.66
N ALA A 32 -4.86 7.83 12.80
CA ALA A 32 -3.98 7.39 13.89
C ALA A 32 -3.03 6.27 13.43
N TYR A 33 -3.53 5.31 12.66
CA TYR A 33 -2.71 4.26 12.04
C TYR A 33 -1.69 4.83 11.06
N ALA A 34 -2.07 5.75 10.17
CA ALA A 34 -1.17 6.38 9.21
C ALA A 34 -0.05 7.16 9.91
N LEU A 35 -0.38 7.87 11.00
CA LEU A 35 0.61 8.54 11.84
C LEU A 35 1.57 7.52 12.49
N GLY A 36 1.03 6.44 13.07
CA GLY A 36 1.83 5.36 13.64
C GLY A 36 2.74 4.68 12.62
N PHE A 37 2.23 4.43 11.42
CA PHE A 37 2.99 3.88 10.29
C PHE A 37 4.10 4.83 9.85
N ALA A 38 3.83 6.14 9.77
CA ALA A 38 4.85 7.13 9.46
C ALA A 38 5.95 7.20 10.53
N VAL A 39 5.59 7.15 11.82
CA VAL A 39 6.56 7.09 12.92
C VAL A 39 7.41 5.83 12.83
N MET A 40 6.79 4.67 12.61
CA MET A 40 7.51 3.40 12.40
C MET A 40 8.47 3.47 11.22
N LEU A 41 8.03 4.02 10.09
CA LEU A 41 8.87 4.18 8.90
C LEU A 41 10.11 5.01 9.20
N LEU A 42 9.95 6.13 9.92
CA LEU A 42 11.06 6.98 10.35
C LEU A 42 11.97 6.27 11.35
N MET A 43 11.43 5.52 12.29
CA MET A 43 12.22 4.74 13.26
C MET A 43 13.02 3.62 12.57
N ASN A 44 12.40 2.88 11.64
CA ASN A 44 13.07 1.85 10.84
C ASN A 44 14.17 2.47 9.99
N SER A 45 13.89 3.58 9.31
CA SER A 45 14.87 4.30 8.50
C SER A 45 16.05 4.80 9.34
N TYR A 46 15.79 5.35 10.52
CA TYR A 46 16.82 5.76 11.47
C TYR A 46 17.67 4.58 11.94
N TYR A 47 17.03 3.45 12.26
CA TYR A 47 17.72 2.24 12.68
C TYR A 47 18.59 1.65 11.56
N CYS A 48 18.06 1.56 10.35
CA CYS A 48 18.79 1.16 9.15
C CYS A 48 20.00 2.07 8.87
N ALA A 49 19.82 3.39 9.00
CA ALA A 49 20.92 4.35 8.87
C ALA A 49 21.99 4.14 9.95
N LYS A 50 21.59 3.90 11.20
CA LYS A 50 22.49 3.63 12.33
C LYS A 50 23.29 2.34 12.15
N LEU A 51 22.67 1.30 11.58
CA LEU A 51 23.32 0.03 11.25
C LEU A 51 24.19 0.08 9.99
N LYS A 52 24.34 1.27 9.36
CA LYS A 52 25.10 1.46 8.12
C LYS A 52 24.58 0.55 6.99
N CYS A 53 23.26 0.32 6.93
CA CYS A 53 22.65 -0.35 5.79
C CYS A 53 22.98 0.37 4.48
N ARG A 54 23.04 -0.37 3.37
CA ARG A 54 23.31 0.22 2.06
C ARG A 54 22.28 1.32 1.75
N PRO A 55 22.71 2.45 1.16
CA PRO A 55 21.82 3.59 0.88
C PRO A 55 20.64 3.21 -0.03
N PHE A 56 20.80 2.19 -0.87
CA PHE A 56 19.72 1.64 -1.70
C PHE A 56 18.58 1.05 -0.86
N LEU A 57 18.89 0.31 0.20
CA LEU A 57 17.87 -0.28 1.09
C LEU A 57 17.11 0.81 1.85
N LEU A 58 17.83 1.81 2.35
CA LEU A 58 17.22 2.96 3.01
C LEU A 58 16.32 3.76 2.06
N GLY A 59 16.78 3.98 0.83
CA GLY A 59 15.99 4.62 -0.21
C GLY A 59 14.74 3.82 -0.56
N TYR A 60 14.86 2.50 -0.66
CA TYR A 60 13.71 1.61 -0.88
C TYR A 60 12.69 1.72 0.26
N GLU A 61 13.10 1.60 1.53
CA GLU A 61 12.18 1.69 2.67
C GLU A 61 11.45 3.03 2.70
N LEU A 62 12.18 4.14 2.58
CA LEU A 62 11.59 5.48 2.58
C LEU A 62 10.62 5.68 1.42
N CYS A 63 11.03 5.33 0.20
CA CYS A 63 10.19 5.51 -0.98
C CYS A 63 8.96 4.62 -0.94
N SER A 64 9.10 3.32 -0.62
CA SER A 64 7.97 2.39 -0.52
C SER A 64 7.00 2.81 0.59
N GLY A 65 7.50 3.11 1.79
CA GLY A 65 6.66 3.56 2.90
C GLY A 65 5.94 4.89 2.62
N ALA A 66 6.64 5.87 2.04
CA ALA A 66 6.03 7.13 1.63
C ALA A 66 4.97 6.92 0.52
N TYR A 67 5.22 6.00 -0.41
CA TYR A 67 4.28 5.65 -1.46
C TYR A 67 3.00 5.04 -0.90
N MET A 68 3.12 4.15 0.07
CA MET A 68 2.00 3.52 0.76
C MET A 68 1.18 4.53 1.55
N LEU A 69 1.84 5.46 2.24
CA LEU A 69 1.17 6.59 2.89
C LEU A 69 0.41 7.44 1.86
N MET A 70 1.02 7.75 0.72
CA MET A 70 0.34 8.49 -0.35
C MET A 70 -0.90 7.76 -0.85
N PHE A 71 -0.83 6.44 -1.07
CA PHE A 71 -1.99 5.64 -1.49
C PHE A 71 -3.08 5.63 -0.44
N MET A 72 -2.72 5.52 0.85
CA MET A 72 -3.69 5.63 1.93
C MET A 72 -4.38 6.99 1.92
N PHE A 73 -3.63 8.10 1.87
CA PHE A 73 -4.23 9.43 1.83
C PHE A 73 -5.07 9.67 0.58
N ALA A 74 -4.61 9.18 -0.57
CA ALA A 74 -5.34 9.32 -1.82
C ALA A 74 -6.66 8.55 -1.83
N TYR A 75 -6.76 7.41 -1.12
CA TYR A 75 -8.01 6.65 -1.04
C TYR A 75 -9.16 7.46 -0.41
N TRP A 76 -8.86 8.30 0.58
CA TRP A 76 -9.84 9.17 1.26
C TRP A 76 -9.82 10.63 0.83
N ASN A 77 -9.01 10.99 -0.17
CA ASN A 77 -8.92 12.37 -0.65
C ASN A 77 -9.25 12.42 -2.15
N PRO A 78 -10.46 12.91 -2.53
CA PRO A 78 -10.89 12.91 -3.92
C PRO A 78 -9.95 13.73 -4.82
N MET A 79 -9.40 14.85 -4.32
CA MET A 79 -8.49 15.70 -5.07
C MET A 79 -7.17 15.00 -5.42
N LEU A 80 -6.69 14.08 -4.57
CA LEU A 80 -5.52 13.26 -4.84
C LEU A 80 -5.88 12.07 -5.74
N ARG A 81 -7.01 11.41 -5.45
CA ARG A 81 -7.50 10.25 -6.21
C ARG A 81 -7.68 10.55 -7.69
N GLU A 82 -8.30 11.67 -8.04
CA GLU A 82 -8.55 12.10 -9.42
C GLU A 82 -7.26 12.36 -10.22
N ARG A 83 -6.13 12.60 -9.54
CA ARG A 83 -4.83 12.81 -10.17
C ARG A 83 -4.06 11.52 -10.43
N LEU A 84 -4.52 10.39 -9.88
CA LEU A 84 -3.87 9.11 -10.09
C LEU A 84 -4.39 8.45 -11.37
N CYS A 85 -3.48 7.77 -12.06
CA CYS A 85 -3.75 7.05 -13.29
C CYS A 85 -3.20 5.62 -13.21
N LEU A 86 -3.46 4.81 -14.24
CA LEU A 86 -3.04 3.41 -14.27
C LEU A 86 -1.53 3.22 -14.07
N TYR A 87 -0.69 4.16 -14.52
CA TYR A 87 0.76 4.12 -14.33
C TYR A 87 1.18 4.20 -12.87
N ASN A 88 0.36 4.78 -12.00
CA ASN A 88 0.60 4.80 -10.56
C ASN A 88 0.38 3.42 -9.92
N ILE A 89 -0.29 2.48 -10.58
CA ILE A 89 -0.45 1.13 -10.00
C ILE A 89 0.86 0.33 -10.08
N LEU A 90 1.71 0.60 -11.09
CA LEU A 90 2.93 -0.17 -11.33
C LEU A 90 3.92 -0.13 -10.15
N PRO A 91 4.26 1.04 -9.56
CA PRO A 91 5.11 1.06 -8.38
C PRO A 91 4.53 0.29 -7.19
N PHE A 92 3.20 0.33 -6.99
CA PHE A 92 2.55 -0.44 -5.93
C PHE A 92 2.73 -1.96 -6.14
N ILE A 93 2.53 -2.45 -7.37
CA ILE A 93 2.76 -3.86 -7.70
C ILE A 93 4.22 -4.25 -7.44
N LEU A 94 5.17 -3.41 -7.86
CA LEU A 94 6.59 -3.67 -7.65
C LEU A 94 6.96 -3.75 -6.16
N ILE A 95 6.46 -2.82 -5.34
CA ILE A 95 6.63 -2.82 -3.88
C ILE A 95 6.08 -4.13 -3.30
N LEU A 96 4.83 -4.48 -3.64
CA LEU A 96 4.19 -5.70 -3.14
C LEU A 96 4.98 -6.96 -3.52
N CYS A 97 5.45 -7.07 -4.76
CA CYS A 97 6.25 -8.21 -5.21
C CYS A 97 7.58 -8.31 -4.45
N LEU A 98 8.26 -7.19 -4.22
CA LEU A 98 9.52 -7.15 -3.47
C LEU A 98 9.30 -7.51 -2.00
N ASP A 99 8.27 -6.97 -1.37
CA ASP A 99 7.97 -7.25 0.03
C ASP A 99 7.53 -8.70 0.26
N ILE A 100 6.77 -9.29 -0.67
CA ILE A 100 6.50 -10.74 -0.67
C ILE A 100 7.81 -11.50 -0.80
N TYR A 101 8.65 -11.16 -1.78
CA TYR A 101 9.91 -11.86 -2.01
C TYR A 101 10.80 -11.88 -0.75
N PHE A 102 11.04 -10.73 -0.11
CA PHE A 102 11.88 -10.66 1.10
C PHE A 102 11.23 -11.27 2.36
N SER A 103 9.90 -11.36 2.36
CA SER A 103 9.17 -11.99 3.47
C SER A 103 9.18 -13.52 3.38
N THR A 104 9.10 -14.11 2.18
CA THR A 104 8.93 -15.55 1.99
C THR A 104 10.19 -16.29 1.54
N TRP A 105 10.97 -15.72 0.62
CA TRP A 105 12.08 -16.43 -0.04
C TRP A 105 13.44 -15.77 0.17
N GLY A 106 13.49 -14.44 0.14
CA GLY A 106 14.72 -13.67 0.20
C GLY A 106 15.23 -13.43 1.62
N ASP A 107 16.55 -13.30 1.73
CA ASP A 107 17.22 -12.77 2.93
C ASP A 107 17.62 -11.32 2.69
N ILE A 108 17.22 -10.42 3.59
CA ILE A 108 17.58 -9.00 3.51
C ILE A 108 19.11 -8.81 3.62
N ARG A 109 19.83 -9.80 4.16
CA ARG A 109 21.30 -9.85 4.18
C ARG A 109 21.89 -9.90 2.77
N GLU A 110 21.20 -10.47 1.78
CA GLU A 110 21.63 -10.49 0.38
C GLU A 110 21.69 -9.08 -0.23
N LEU A 111 20.86 -8.16 0.28
CA LEU A 111 20.91 -6.74 -0.07
C LEU A 111 22.03 -5.97 0.65
N GLY A 112 22.85 -6.67 1.44
CA GLY A 112 23.97 -6.09 2.19
C GLY A 112 23.56 -5.44 3.51
N ALA A 113 22.41 -5.80 4.07
CA ALA A 113 22.02 -5.38 5.42
C ALA A 113 22.88 -6.11 6.46
N VAL A 114 23.58 -5.35 7.31
CA VAL A 114 24.31 -5.90 8.46
C VAL A 114 23.35 -5.92 9.64
N LEU A 115 22.64 -7.03 9.80
CA LEU A 115 21.78 -7.25 10.96
C LEU A 115 22.63 -7.66 12.18
N PRO A 116 22.27 -7.22 13.40
CA PRO A 116 22.87 -7.77 14.61
C PRO A 116 22.64 -9.28 14.67
N GLU A 117 23.55 -10.02 15.33
CA GLU A 117 23.38 -11.46 15.57
C GLU A 117 22.08 -11.69 16.35
N THR A 118 21.04 -12.09 15.63
CA THR A 118 19.71 -12.38 16.12
C THR A 118 19.40 -13.83 15.81
N SER A 119 18.67 -14.48 16.72
CA SER A 119 18.23 -15.85 16.48
C SER A 119 17.28 -15.91 15.28
N LYS A 120 17.19 -17.09 14.65
CA LYS A 120 16.27 -17.30 13.52
C LYS A 120 14.82 -17.07 13.93
N GLU A 121 14.44 -17.45 15.15
CA GLU A 121 13.10 -17.26 15.70
C GLU A 121 12.75 -15.77 15.86
N GLU A 122 13.66 -14.96 16.39
CA GLU A 122 13.47 -13.50 16.51
C GLU A 122 13.33 -12.84 15.14
N LEU A 123 14.12 -13.30 14.15
CA LEU A 123 14.04 -12.79 12.79
C LEU A 123 12.70 -13.12 12.13
N GLU A 124 12.21 -14.35 12.26
CA GLU A 124 10.91 -14.76 11.74
C GLU A 124 9.75 -14.03 12.43
N PHE A 125 9.83 -13.85 13.75
CA PHE A 125 8.85 -13.06 14.50
C PHE A 125 8.84 -11.60 14.05
N ALA A 126 10.00 -10.98 13.87
CA ALA A 126 10.11 -9.60 13.38
C ALA A 126 9.53 -9.44 11.97
N LYS A 127 9.79 -10.39 11.06
CA LYS A 127 9.19 -10.41 9.73
C LYS A 127 7.67 -10.50 9.81
N ALA A 128 7.13 -11.45 10.57
CA ALA A 128 5.69 -11.63 10.73
C ALA A 128 5.00 -10.39 11.32
N PHE A 129 5.60 -9.78 12.35
CA PHE A 129 5.10 -8.57 12.98
C PHE A 129 5.12 -7.36 12.03
N SER A 130 6.19 -7.22 11.24
CA SER A 130 6.30 -6.18 10.21
C SER A 130 5.21 -6.31 9.15
N VAL A 131 4.99 -7.53 8.63
CA VAL A 131 3.91 -7.81 7.68
C VAL A 131 2.56 -7.45 8.28
N LEU A 132 2.27 -7.91 9.50
CA LEU A 132 1.00 -7.67 10.18
C LEU A 132 0.71 -6.17 10.32
N LEU A 133 1.71 -5.39 10.73
CA LEU A 133 1.60 -3.94 10.88
C LEU A 133 1.44 -3.20 9.55
N ALA A 134 2.04 -3.70 8.47
CA ALA A 134 1.93 -3.10 7.15
C ALA A 134 0.67 -3.54 6.38
N SER A 135 0.04 -4.67 6.75
CA SER A 135 -1.16 -5.22 6.07
C SER A 135 -2.25 -4.19 5.79
N PRO A 136 -2.67 -3.35 6.76
CA PRO A 136 -3.73 -2.37 6.50
C PRO A 136 -3.37 -1.37 5.40
N ALA A 137 -2.10 -0.94 5.33
CA ALA A 137 -1.63 -0.08 4.25
C ALA A 137 -1.71 -0.78 2.87
N TYR A 138 -1.30 -2.06 2.79
CA TYR A 138 -1.44 -2.85 1.55
C TYR A 138 -2.90 -3.01 1.12
N VAL A 139 -3.80 -3.30 2.06
CA VAL A 139 -5.22 -3.48 1.77
C VAL A 139 -5.82 -2.20 1.19
N VAL A 140 -5.55 -1.05 1.83
CA VAL A 140 -6.04 0.25 1.35
C VAL A 140 -5.45 0.59 -0.01
N ALA A 141 -4.14 0.38 -0.19
CA ALA A 141 -3.48 0.62 -1.46
C ALA A 141 -4.03 -0.27 -2.59
N ALA A 142 -4.35 -1.53 -2.29
CA ALA A 142 -4.97 -2.46 -3.24
C ALA A 142 -6.40 -2.03 -3.62
N LEU A 143 -7.20 -1.57 -2.66
CA LEU A 143 -8.54 -1.03 -2.93
C LEU A 143 -8.46 0.20 -3.83
N LEU A 144 -7.54 1.13 -3.55
CA LEU A 144 -7.32 2.29 -4.40
C LEU A 144 -6.84 1.89 -5.81
N ALA A 145 -5.93 0.93 -5.91
CA ALA A 145 -5.45 0.43 -7.20
C ALA A 145 -6.58 -0.20 -8.01
N TRP A 146 -7.47 -0.97 -7.37
CA TRP A 146 -8.67 -1.51 -8.01
C TRP A 146 -9.58 -0.40 -8.52
N ASP A 147 -9.87 0.60 -7.68
CA ASP A 147 -10.70 1.75 -8.02
C ASP A 147 -10.16 2.54 -9.23
N ILE A 148 -8.84 2.61 -9.38
CA ILE A 148 -8.19 3.24 -10.54
C ILE A 148 -8.25 2.33 -11.78
N ALA A 149 -8.16 1.01 -11.61
CA ALA A 149 -8.10 0.04 -12.70
C ALA A 149 -9.47 -0.36 -13.26
N GLU A 150 -10.51 -0.44 -12.42
CA GLU A 150 -11.86 -0.90 -12.77
C GLU A 150 -12.40 -0.25 -14.06
N PRO A 151 -12.30 1.09 -14.25
CA PRO A 151 -12.83 1.75 -15.45
C PRO A 151 -12.18 1.28 -16.76
N TYR A 152 -10.98 0.69 -16.72
CA TYR A 152 -10.23 0.24 -17.89
C TYR A 152 -10.35 -1.27 -18.15
N LEU A 153 -10.81 -2.04 -17.17
CA LEU A 153 -10.93 -3.50 -17.24
C LEU A 153 -12.36 -3.96 -17.57
N VAL A 154 -13.35 -3.15 -17.20
CA VAL A 154 -14.79 -3.46 -17.38
C VAL A 154 -15.39 -2.73 -18.59
N SER A 155 -14.58 -1.95 -19.31
CA SER A 155 -14.92 -1.27 -20.58
C SER A 155 -14.70 -2.17 -21.79
#